data_AF-A0A917PPC2-F1
#
_entry.id   AF-A0A917PPC2-F1
#
_cell.length_a   1.000
_cell.length_b   1.000
_cell.length_c   1.000
_cell.angle_alpha   90.00
_cell.angle_beta   90.00
_cell.angle_gamma   90.00
#
_symmetry.space_group_name_H-M   'P 1'
#
loop_
_entity.id
_entity.type
_entity.pdbx_description
1 polymer ?
#
loop_
_entity_poly.entity_id
_entity_poly.type
_entity_poly.pdbx_seq_one_letter_code
_entity_poly.pdbx_strand_id
1 'polypeptide(L)'
;MITNQKPFPLADAAFLATDSTFPDALAGAALAGARFAPIHLVRQDCVPLDVLEEIGRQHVRDVILVGGEPTLNSNVMNLYSC
;
A
#
# COMPACT_ATOMS: atom_id res chain seq x y z
N MET A 1 22.46 17.18 -1.95
CA MET A 1 22.02 16.17 -0.97
C MET A 1 20.66 15.66 -1.43
N ILE A 2 20.63 14.53 -2.13
CA ILE A 2 19.37 13.85 -2.46
C ILE A 2 19.03 13.06 -1.20
N THR A 3 18.20 13.63 -0.35
CA THR A 3 17.79 12.95 0.86
C THR A 3 16.83 11.85 0.43
N ASN A 4 17.14 10.59 0.75
CA ASN A 4 16.24 9.44 0.60
C ASN A 4 15.09 9.55 1.61
N GLN A 5 14.34 10.65 1.53
CA GLN A 5 13.22 10.97 2.40
C GLN A 5 12.02 10.27 1.80
N LYS A 6 11.43 9.36 2.58
CA LYS A 6 10.13 8.79 2.27
C LYS A 6 9.15 9.96 2.06
N PRO A 7 8.54 10.11 0.87
CA PRO A 7 7.85 11.33 0.45
C PRO A 7 6.60 11.67 1.25
N PHE A 8 6.12 10.74 2.09
CA PHE A 8 4.91 10.88 2.88
C PHE A 8 5.25 10.77 4.37
N PRO A 9 5.35 11.89 5.10
CA PRO A 9 5.50 11.89 6.56
C PRO A 9 4.16 11.61 7.27
N LEU A 10 3.05 11.99 6.65
CA LEU A 10 1.68 11.73 7.08
C LEU A 10 0.84 11.45 5.83
N ALA A 11 -0.07 10.48 5.90
CA ALA A 11 -1.02 10.19 4.84
C ALA A 11 -2.34 9.72 5.46
N ASP A 12 -3.48 10.26 5.03
CA ASP A 12 -4.79 9.81 5.50
C ASP A 12 -5.14 8.41 4.96
N ALA A 13 -4.64 8.09 3.76
CA ALA A 13 -4.85 6.81 3.10
C ALA A 13 -3.54 6.17 2.62
N ALA A 14 -3.49 4.84 2.56
CA ALA A 14 -2.44 4.08 1.89
C ALA A 14 -3.05 3.05 0.93
N PHE A 15 -2.40 2.86 -0.21
CA PHE A 15 -2.85 1.95 -1.24
C PHE A 15 -2.01 0.68 -1.21
N LEU A 16 -2.64 -0.49 -1.20
CA LEU A 16 -1.98 -1.79 -1.26
C LEU A 16 -2.30 -2.45 -2.60
N ALA A 17 -1.28 -2.83 -3.34
CA ALA A 17 -1.41 -3.55 -4.60
C ALA A 17 -0.47 -4.75 -4.64
N THR A 18 -0.71 -5.70 -5.54
CA THR A 18 0.19 -6.83 -5.75
C THR A 18 1.03 -6.62 -7.01
N ASP A 19 2.15 -7.32 -7.08
CA ASP A 19 2.97 -7.43 -8.29
C ASP A 19 2.24 -8.17 -9.43
N SER A 20 1.34 -9.10 -9.10
CA SER A 20 0.59 -9.90 -10.07
C SER A 20 -0.51 -9.11 -10.81
N THR A 21 -0.98 -7.98 -10.27
CA THR A 21 -1.95 -7.06 -10.89
C THR A 21 -1.33 -5.71 -11.23
N PHE A 22 -0.20 -5.74 -11.95
CA PHE A 22 0.51 -4.54 -12.40
C PHE A 22 -0.37 -3.47 -13.09
N PRO A 23 -1.36 -3.81 -13.95
CA PRO A 23 -2.23 -2.80 -14.56
C PRO A 23 -3.13 -2.08 -13.55
N ASP A 24 -3.65 -2.81 -12.56
CA ASP A 24 -4.49 -2.25 -11.50
C ASP A 24 -3.63 -1.42 -10.55
N ALA A 25 -2.44 -1.92 -10.19
CA ALA A 25 -1.47 -1.17 -9.39
C ALA A 25 -1.09 0.16 -10.05
N LEU A 26 -0.94 0.20 -11.38
CA LEU A 26 -0.65 1.43 -12.12
C LEU A 26 -1.83 2.41 -12.09
N ALA A 27 -3.06 1.93 -12.27
CA ALA A 27 -4.26 2.75 -12.15
C ALA A 27 -4.45 3.27 -10.71
N GLY A 28 -4.20 2.42 -9.71
CA GLY A 28 -4.21 2.76 -8.30
C GLY A 28 -3.12 3.75 -7.91
N ALA A 29 -1.94 3.68 -8.54
CA ALA A 29 -0.86 4.63 -8.31
C ALA A 29 -1.24 6.05 -8.76
N ALA A 30 -1.98 6.18 -9.87
CA ALA A 30 -2.50 7.48 -10.30
C ALA A 30 -3.51 8.05 -9.29
N LEU A 31 -4.39 7.20 -8.74
CA LEU A 31 -5.33 7.58 -7.69
C LEU A 31 -4.63 7.94 -6.37
N ALA A 32 -3.60 7.18 -6.00
CA ALA A 32 -2.77 7.42 -4.82
C ALA A 32 -2.04 8.76 -4.94
N GLY A 33 -1.47 9.06 -6.11
CA GLY A 33 -0.87 10.35 -6.42
C GLY A 33 -1.86 11.51 -6.31
N ALA A 34 -3.09 11.34 -6.79
CA ALA A 34 -4.15 12.33 -6.64
C ALA A 34 -4.59 12.55 -5.18
N ARG A 35 -4.41 11.55 -4.32
CA ARG A 35 -4.72 11.59 -2.88
C ARG A 35 -3.52 11.93 -2.00
N PHE A 36 -2.36 12.24 -2.57
CA PHE A 36 -1.11 12.43 -1.83
C PHE A 36 -0.82 11.28 -0.87
N ALA A 37 -1.10 10.05 -1.32
CA ALA A 37 -1.00 8.84 -0.56
C ALA A 37 0.08 7.91 -1.14
N PRO A 38 0.79 7.15 -0.30
CA PRO A 38 1.71 6.13 -0.76
C PRO A 38 0.96 4.92 -1.33
N ILE A 39 1.59 4.27 -2.31
CA ILE A 39 1.21 2.95 -2.78
C ILE A 39 2.32 1.95 -2.43
N HIS A 40 1.95 0.85 -1.80
CA HIS A 40 2.84 -0.22 -1.41
C HIS A 40 2.52 -1.50 -2.18
N LEU A 41 3.58 -2.17 -2.62
CA LEU A 41 3.48 -3.49 -3.21
C LEU A 41 3.57 -4.54 -2.11
N VAL A 42 2.56 -5.41 -2.03
CA VAL A 42 2.45 -6.48 -1.04
C VAL A 42 2.30 -7.83 -1.76
N ARG A 43 2.43 -8.91 -0.99
CA ARG A 43 2.14 -10.26 -1.48
C ARG A 43 0.64 -10.52 -1.42
N GLN A 44 0.19 -11.49 -2.21
CA GLN A 44 -1.21 -11.92 -2.25
C GLN A 44 -1.73 -12.40 -0.88
N ASP A 45 -0.84 -12.94 -0.05
CA ASP A 45 -1.17 -13.67 1.17
C ASP A 45 -0.73 -13.02 2.48
N CYS A 46 0.13 -12.00 2.42
CA CYS A 46 0.63 -11.33 3.61
C CYS A 46 1.24 -9.95 3.28
N VAL A 47 1.28 -9.08 4.29
CA VAL A 47 1.89 -7.75 4.20
C VAL A 47 3.29 -7.81 4.81
N PRO A 48 4.35 -7.39 4.08
CA PRO A 48 5.69 -7.30 4.65
C PRO A 48 5.73 -6.36 5.86
N LEU A 49 6.50 -6.74 6.90
CA LEU A 49 6.70 -5.91 8.10
C LEU A 49 7.11 -4.48 7.80
N ASP A 50 8.00 -4.26 6.83
CA ASP A 50 8.44 -2.92 6.41
C ASP A 50 7.27 -2.01 5.99
N VAL A 51 6.24 -2.58 5.35
CA VAL A 51 5.04 -1.85 4.91
C VAL A 51 4.14 -1.55 6.10
N LEU A 52 3.98 -2.48 7.05
CA LEU A 52 3.20 -2.25 8.26
C LEU A 52 3.81 -1.15 9.13
N GLU A 53 5.14 -1.15 9.29
CA GLU A 53 5.86 -0.09 9.99
C GLU A 53 5.68 1.27 9.30
N GLU A 54 5.68 1.27 7.96
CA GLU A 54 5.45 2.49 7.18
C GLU A 54 4.05 3.05 7.39
N ILE A 55 3.02 2.22 7.27
CA ILE A 55 1.62 2.58 7.47
C ILE A 55 1.42 3.15 8.88
N GLY A 56 1.99 2.48 9.89
CA GLY A 56 1.95 2.95 11.28
C GLY A 56 2.66 4.29 11.46
N ARG A 57 3.85 4.47 10.87
CA ARG A 57 4.61 5.72 10.92
C ARG A 57 3.85 6.89 10.27
N GLN A 58 3.15 6.62 9.17
CA GLN A 58 2.40 7.60 8.38
C GLN A 58 1.03 7.98 8.97
N HIS A 59 0.60 7.32 10.06
CA HIS A 59 -0.71 7.54 10.70
C HIS A 59 -1.89 7.34 9.74
N VAL A 60 -1.77 6.36 8.86
CA VAL A 60 -2.81 6.02 7.88
C VAL A 60 -4.08 5.60 8.58
N ARG A 61 -5.21 6.15 8.13
CA ARG A 61 -6.55 5.81 8.62
C ARG A 61 -7.25 4.84 7.69
N ASP A 62 -7.09 5.04 6.39
CA ASP A 62 -7.77 4.26 5.36
C ASP A 62 -6.77 3.44 4.54
N VAL A 63 -6.95 2.11 4.52
CA VAL A 63 -6.18 1.23 3.65
C VAL A 63 -7.03 0.81 2.46
N ILE A 64 -6.60 1.17 1.26
CA ILE A 64 -7.33 0.92 0.02
C ILE A 64 -6.62 -0.20 -0.73
N LEU A 65 -7.31 -1.32 -0.91
CA LEU A 65 -6.82 -2.46 -1.68
C LEU A 65 -7.09 -2.23 -3.17
N VAL A 66 -6.03 -2.27 -3.96
CA VAL A 66 -6.07 -2.10 -5.42
C VAL A 66 -5.86 -3.47 -6.06
N GLY A 67 -6.98 -4.18 -6.20
CA GLY A 67 -7.04 -5.53 -6.72
C GLY A 67 -8.28 -6.26 -6.21
N GLY A 68 -8.69 -7.32 -6.89
CA GLY A 68 -9.81 -8.15 -6.43
C GLY A 68 -9.37 -9.21 -5.39
N GLU A 69 -10.37 -9.86 -4.79
CA GLU A 69 -10.17 -11.05 -3.93
C GLU A 69 -9.27 -12.16 -4.50
N PRO A 70 -9.27 -12.48 -5.81
CA PRO A 70 -8.36 -13.52 -6.31
C PRO A 70 -6.88 -13.12 -6.20
N THR A 71 -6.58 -11.84 -5.99
CA THR A 71 -5.23 -11.29 -5.95
C THR A 71 -4.81 -10.83 -4.56
N LEU A 72 -5.76 -10.37 -3.74
CA LEU A 72 -5.53 -9.94 -2.37
C LEU A 72 -6.47 -10.75 -1.48
N ASN A 73 -5.90 -11.72 -0.75
CA ASN A 73 -6.71 -12.57 0.10
C ASN A 73 -7.13 -11.87 1.40
N SER A 74 -7.97 -12.53 2.18
CA SER A 74 -8.43 -12.00 3.47
C SER A 74 -7.30 -11.74 4.47
N ASN A 75 -6.13 -12.38 4.33
CA ASN A 75 -5.00 -12.11 5.23
C ASN A 75 -4.45 -10.70 5.01
N VAL A 76 -4.32 -10.26 3.75
CA VAL A 76 -3.89 -8.90 3.44
C VAL A 76 -4.94 -7.88 3.89
N MET A 77 -6.22 -8.20 3.73
CA MET A 77 -7.32 -7.37 4.25
C MET A 77 -7.29 -7.24 5.78
N ASN A 78 -6.87 -8.29 6.49
CA ASN A 78 -6.65 -8.28 7.94
C ASN A 78 -5.26 -7.78 8.34
N LEU A 79 -4.47 -7.25 7.40
CA LEU A 79 -3.10 -6.76 7.63
C LEU A 79 -2.18 -7.80 8.30
N TYR A 80 -2.35 -9.07 7.94
CA TYR A 80 -1.53 -10.16 8.46
C TYR A 80 -0.09 -9.98 8.00
N SER A 81 0.84 -9.97 8.96
CA SER A 81 2.27 -9.82 8.66
C SER A 81 2.83 -11.09 8.02
N CYS A 82 3.64 -10.92 6.98
CA CYS A 82 4.75 -11.84 6.73
C CYS A 82 5.87 -11.50 7.74
#